data_AF-A0A8X6PZV4-F1
#
_entry.id   AF-A0A8X6PZV4-F1
#
_cell.length_a   1.000
_cell.length_b   1.000
_cell.length_c   1.000
_cell.angle_alpha   90.00
_cell.angle_beta   90.00
_cell.angle_gamma   90.00
#
_symmetry.space_group_name_H-M   'P 1'
#
loop_
_entity.id
_entity.type
_entity.pdbx_description
1 polymer ?
#
loop_
_entity_poly.entity_id
_entity_poly.type
_entity_poly.pdbx_seq_one_letter_code
_entity_poly.pdbx_strand_id
1 'polypeptide(L)'
;MAQGMASIDDVYQQAHDFIARYKTEFQWEDLSNDLVMDIGCGVQFHCTRAIIDQFPEVGYVTPIDKNPRTLLLKDTVGTEFSTLIRGARLQFHNCDILDRFDI
;
A
#
# COMPACT_ATOMS: atom_id res chain seq x y z
N MET A 1 2.37 -30.22 10.44
CA MET A 1 1.16 -29.42 10.23
C MET A 1 1.56 -28.22 9.40
N ALA A 2 1.16 -28.16 8.13
CA ALA A 2 1.41 -26.97 7.33
C ALA A 2 0.57 -25.84 7.92
N GLN A 3 1.20 -24.78 8.41
CA GLN A 3 0.49 -23.53 8.71
C GLN A 3 -0.18 -23.10 7.41
N GLY A 4 -1.51 -23.03 7.41
CA GLY A 4 -2.25 -22.58 6.24
C GLY A 4 -1.79 -21.17 5.88
N MET A 5 -1.29 -20.98 4.65
CA MET A 5 -1.04 -19.64 4.14
C MET A 5 -2.34 -18.86 4.22
N ALA A 6 -2.31 -17.70 4.89
CA ALA A 6 -3.42 -16.77 4.91
C ALA A 6 -3.84 -16.44 3.47
N SER A 7 -5.13 -16.34 3.21
CA SER A 7 -5.59 -15.93 1.89
C SER A 7 -5.20 -14.48 1.61
N ILE A 8 -5.21 -14.12 0.33
CA ILE A 8 -4.98 -12.75 -0.15
C ILE A 8 -5.88 -11.74 0.57
N ASP A 9 -7.16 -12.08 0.74
CA ASP A 9 -8.14 -11.23 1.38
C ASP A 9 -7.90 -11.11 2.89
N ASP A 10 -7.42 -12.19 3.54
CA ASP A 10 -7.07 -12.16 4.96
C ASP A 10 -5.90 -11.19 5.23
N VAL A 11 -4.92 -11.11 4.32
CA VAL A 11 -3.78 -10.20 4.46
C VAL A 11 -4.21 -8.75 4.29
N TYR A 12 -5.09 -8.48 3.32
CA TYR A 12 -5.70 -7.15 3.16
C TYR A 12 -6.50 -6.74 4.41
N GLN A 13 -7.36 -7.63 4.92
CA GLN A 13 -8.20 -7.33 6.07
C GLN A 13 -7.36 -7.04 7.32
N GLN A 14 -6.28 -7.79 7.54
CA GLN A 14 -5.33 -7.54 8.63
C GLN A 14 -4.69 -6.15 8.54
N ALA A 15 -4.26 -5.73 7.35
CA ALA A 15 -3.70 -4.39 7.15
C ALA A 15 -4.75 -3.29 7.42
N HIS A 16 -5.97 -3.50 6.93
CA HIS A 16 -7.09 -2.58 7.14
C HIS A 16 -7.45 -2.43 8.63
N ASP A 17 -7.56 -3.53 9.35
CA ASP A 17 -7.89 -3.53 10.78
C ASP A 17 -6.77 -2.92 11.63
N PHE A 18 -5.50 -3.15 11.25
CA PHE A 18 -4.36 -2.53 11.90
C PHE A 18 -4.41 -0.99 11.79
N ILE A 19 -4.59 -0.46 10.58
CA ILE A 19 -4.65 0.99 10.35
C ILE A 19 -5.84 1.58 11.11
N ALA A 20 -7.02 0.97 11.02
CA ALA A 20 -8.21 1.43 11.72
C ALA A 20 -8.01 1.52 13.23
N ARG A 21 -7.32 0.54 13.81
CA ARG A 21 -7.05 0.45 15.25
C ARG A 21 -6.01 1.46 15.74
N TYR A 22 -4.94 1.66 14.96
CA TYR A 22 -3.75 2.38 15.43
C TYR A 22 -3.57 3.78 14.85
N LYS A 23 -4.43 4.22 13.92
CA LYS A 23 -4.27 5.55 13.28
C LYS A 23 -4.16 6.70 14.28
N THR A 24 -4.88 6.67 15.40
CA THR A 24 -4.78 7.71 16.44
C THR A 24 -3.48 7.61 17.24
N GLU A 25 -3.01 6.39 17.51
CA GLU A 25 -1.75 6.19 18.22
C GLU A 25 -0.55 6.68 17.39
N PHE A 26 -0.61 6.50 16.08
CA PHE A 26 0.40 6.98 15.13
C PHE A 26 0.17 8.40 14.61
N GLN A 27 -0.85 9.11 15.11
CA GLN A 27 -1.18 10.47 14.68
C GLN A 27 -1.45 10.61 13.18
N TRP A 28 -2.11 9.60 12.60
CA TRP A 28 -2.53 9.53 11.19
C TRP A 28 -3.99 9.95 11.00
N GLU A 29 -4.55 10.82 11.84
CA GLU A 29 -5.97 11.17 11.76
C GLU A 29 -6.33 11.93 10.47
N ASP A 30 -5.37 12.66 9.90
CA ASP A 30 -5.49 13.38 8.63
C ASP A 30 -4.19 13.23 7.83
N LEU A 31 -4.28 12.57 6.67
CA LEU A 31 -3.16 12.36 5.76
C LEU A 31 -3.32 13.18 4.46
N SER A 32 -4.23 14.15 4.43
CA SER A 32 -4.62 14.85 3.18
C SER A 32 -3.51 15.61 2.49
N ASN A 33 -2.48 16.02 3.24
CA ASN A 33 -1.30 16.70 2.72
C ASN A 33 -0.03 15.84 2.80
N ASP A 34 -0.15 14.59 3.23
CA ASP A 34 0.99 13.72 3.50
C ASP A 34 1.33 12.81 2.32
N LEU A 35 2.58 12.37 2.34
CA LEU A 35 3.11 11.32 1.48
C LEU A 35 3.29 10.05 2.31
N VAL A 36 2.56 9.00 1.95
CA VAL A 36 2.72 7.65 2.51
C VAL A 36 3.57 6.80 1.58
N MET A 37 4.61 6.15 2.12
CA MET A 37 5.47 5.23 1.36
C MET A 37 5.26 3.79 1.86
N ASP A 38 4.77 2.92 0.98
CA ASP A 38 4.57 1.49 1.26
C ASP A 38 5.78 0.73 0.71
N ILE A 39 6.82 0.59 1.54
CA ILE A 39 8.11 -0.02 1.16
C ILE A 39 8.05 -1.53 1.37
N GLY A 40 8.42 -2.29 0.34
CA GLY A 40 8.22 -3.74 0.34
C GLY A 40 6.75 -4.12 0.15
N CYS A 41 6.01 -3.31 -0.61
CA CYS A 41 4.56 -3.46 -0.81
C CYS A 41 4.14 -4.79 -1.49
N GLY A 42 5.12 -5.54 -2.01
CA GLY A 42 4.90 -6.76 -2.75
C GLY A 42 4.13 -6.52 -4.04
N VAL A 43 3.39 -7.53 -4.47
CA VAL A 43 2.64 -7.49 -5.73
C VAL A 43 1.17 -7.08 -5.54
N GLN A 44 0.61 -7.22 -4.34
CA GLN A 44 -0.83 -7.03 -4.11
C GLN A 44 -1.21 -5.73 -3.41
N PHE A 45 -0.23 -4.92 -2.99
CA PHE A 45 -0.45 -3.57 -2.47
C PHE A 45 -1.42 -3.51 -1.28
N HIS A 46 -1.44 -4.54 -0.41
CA HIS A 46 -2.44 -4.65 0.66
C HIS A 46 -2.45 -3.44 1.58
N CYS A 47 -1.28 -2.95 2.01
CA CYS A 47 -1.16 -1.78 2.86
C CYS A 47 -1.57 -0.50 2.13
N THR A 48 -1.08 -0.30 0.90
CA THR A 48 -1.51 0.81 0.02
C THR A 48 -3.04 0.86 -0.15
N ARG A 49 -3.69 -0.28 -0.42
CA ARG A 49 -5.16 -0.38 -0.50
C ARG A 49 -5.83 0.08 0.78
N ALA A 50 -5.40 -0.52 1.89
CA ALA A 50 -5.98 -0.25 3.19
C ALA A 50 -5.82 1.23 3.61
N ILE A 51 -4.70 1.89 3.26
CA ILE A 51 -4.51 3.33 3.46
C ILE A 51 -5.51 4.14 2.64
N ILE A 52 -5.66 3.86 1.34
CA ILE A 52 -6.58 4.61 0.47
C ILE A 52 -8.03 4.44 0.93
N ASP A 53 -8.41 3.23 1.34
CA ASP A 53 -9.77 2.94 1.82
C ASP A 53 -10.07 3.64 3.16
N GLN A 54 -9.10 3.73 4.07
CA GLN A 54 -9.24 4.41 5.37
C GLN A 54 -9.09 5.93 5.28
N PHE A 55 -8.34 6.42 4.30
CA PHE A 55 -8.02 7.84 4.09
C PHE A 55 -8.26 8.23 2.62
N PRO A 56 -9.52 8.40 2.19
CA PRO A 56 -9.85 8.71 0.79
C PRO A 56 -9.19 10.00 0.27
N GLU A 57 -8.96 10.96 1.17
CA GLU A 57 -8.36 12.26 0.87
C GLU A 57 -6.83 12.28 0.98
N VAL A 58 -6.16 11.14 1.24
CA VAL A 58 -4.69 11.07 1.40
C VAL A 58 -3.98 11.75 0.24
N GLY A 59 -2.97 12.58 0.54
CA GLY A 59 -2.30 13.40 -0.46
C GLY A 59 -1.61 12.56 -1.54
N TYR A 60 -0.66 11.73 -1.12
CA TYR A 60 0.09 10.82 -1.99
C TYR A 60 0.31 9.46 -1.33
N VAL A 61 0.25 8.39 -2.13
CA VAL A 61 0.69 7.05 -1.69
C VAL A 61 1.65 6.48 -2.74
N THR A 62 2.81 6.04 -2.26
CA THR A 62 3.92 5.58 -3.09
C THR A 62 4.30 4.15 -2.71
N PRO A 63 3.72 3.13 -3.38
CA PRO A 63 4.18 1.76 -3.25
C PRO A 63 5.54 1.54 -3.92
N ILE A 64 6.43 0.87 -3.18
CA ILE A 64 7.81 0.61 -3.57
C ILE A 64 8.12 -0.87 -3.36
N ASP A 65 8.57 -1.56 -4.40
CA ASP A 65 9.07 -2.93 -4.28
C ASP A 65 10.11 -3.23 -5.37
N LYS A 66 11.09 -4.07 -5.05
CA LYS A 66 12.09 -4.50 -6.05
C LYS A 66 11.54 -5.48 -7.07
N ASN A 67 10.43 -6.14 -6.77
CA ASN A 67 9.81 -7.09 -7.66
C ASN A 67 9.22 -6.36 -8.89
N PRO A 68 9.70 -6.64 -10.11
CA PRO A 68 9.22 -5.97 -11.31
C PRO A 68 7.74 -6.25 -11.60
N ARG A 69 7.17 -7.34 -11.03
CA ARG A 69 5.73 -7.65 -11.17
C ARG A 69 4.82 -6.64 -10.49
N THR A 70 5.34 -5.86 -9.55
CA THR A 70 4.66 -4.73 -8.92
C THR A 70 4.26 -3.70 -9.99
N LEU A 71 5.09 -3.46 -11.01
CA LEU A 71 4.74 -2.55 -12.12
C LEU A 71 3.74 -3.14 -13.11
N LEU A 72 3.74 -4.46 -13.32
CA LEU A 72 2.84 -5.14 -14.26
C LEU A 72 1.39 -5.14 -13.77
N LEU A 73 1.19 -5.09 -12.45
CA LEU A 73 -0.13 -5.01 -11.85
C LEU A 73 -0.71 -3.59 -11.93
N LYS A 74 0.09 -2.56 -12.25
CA LYS A 74 -0.43 -1.23 -12.60
C LYS A 74 -1.50 -1.30 -13.70
N ASP A 75 -1.38 -2.23 -14.64
CA ASP A 75 -2.29 -2.35 -15.79
C ASP A 75 -3.45 -3.33 -15.54
N THR A 76 -3.29 -4.31 -14.66
CA THR A 76 -4.35 -5.31 -14.34
C THR A 76 -5.23 -4.84 -13.18
N VAL A 77 -4.63 -4.16 -12.22
CA VAL A 77 -5.29 -3.52 -11.08
C VAL A 77 -5.73 -2.10 -11.49
N GLY A 78 -5.13 -1.52 -12.54
CA GLY A 78 -5.41 -0.18 -13.06
C GLY A 78 -6.78 0.09 -13.66
N THR A 79 -7.72 -0.86 -13.66
CA THR A 79 -9.13 -0.61 -14.06
C THR A 79 -10.07 -0.52 -12.85
N GLU A 80 -9.84 -1.33 -11.80
CA GLU A 80 -10.64 -1.28 -10.56
C GLU A 80 -10.01 -0.36 -9.51
N PHE A 81 -8.69 -0.29 -9.46
CA PHE A 81 -7.92 0.49 -8.48
C PHE A 81 -7.77 1.95 -8.91
N SER A 82 -7.69 2.23 -10.21
CA SER A 82 -7.79 3.61 -10.73
C SER A 82 -9.12 4.27 -10.35
N THR A 83 -10.16 3.45 -10.17
CA THR A 83 -11.51 3.87 -9.79
C THR A 83 -11.65 4.02 -8.26
N LEU A 84 -10.82 3.30 -7.48
CA LEU A 84 -10.70 3.44 -6.01
C LEU A 84 -9.85 4.64 -5.57
N ILE A 85 -9.00 5.17 -6.46
CA ILE A 85 -8.24 6.41 -6.22
C ILE A 85 -9.21 7.61 -6.26
N ARG A 86 -9.94 7.82 -5.16
CA ARG A 86 -10.86 8.96 -4.99
C ARG A 86 -10.12 10.23 -4.55
N GLY A 87 -9.07 10.62 -5.28
CA GLY A 87 -8.34 11.88 -5.03
C GLY A 87 -6.87 11.70 -4.68
N ALA A 88 -6.47 10.53 -4.16
CA ALA A 88 -5.08 10.24 -3.84
C ALA A 88 -4.17 10.23 -5.07
N ARG A 89 -2.95 10.77 -4.97
CA ARG A 89 -1.98 10.73 -6.08
C ARG A 89 -1.06 9.52 -5.91
N LEU A 90 -1.22 8.52 -6.77
CA LEU A 90 -0.47 7.26 -6.70
C LEU A 90 0.79 7.27 -7.58
N GLN A 91 1.95 6.94 -7.02
CA GLN A 91 3.22 6.82 -7.75
C GLN A 91 3.92 5.49 -7.43
N PHE A 92 4.10 4.64 -8.43
CA PHE A 92 4.75 3.34 -8.25
C PHE A 92 6.25 3.44 -8.53
N HIS A 93 7.07 2.83 -7.66
CA HIS A 93 8.50 2.69 -7.89
C HIS A 93 8.92 1.23 -7.82
N ASN A 94 9.69 0.80 -8.82
CA ASN A 94 10.38 -0.48 -8.78
C ASN A 94 11.86 -0.24 -8.45
N CYS A 95 12.22 -0.45 -7.20
CA CYS A 95 13.61 -0.38 -6.76
C CYS A 95 13.82 -1.26 -5.52
N ASP A 96 15.04 -1.76 -5.34
CA ASP A 96 15.48 -2.21 -4.03
C ASP A 96 15.91 -0.96 -3.24
N ILE A 97 15.25 -0.70 -2.12
CA ILE A 97 15.60 0.46 -1.29
C ILE A 97 16.96 0.26 -0.62
N LEU A 98 17.39 -0.99 -0.43
CA LEU A 98 18.66 -1.32 0.21
C LEU A 98 19.85 -0.99 -0.70
N ASP A 99 19.69 -1.01 -2.02
CA ASP A 99 20.73 -0.60 -2.99
C ASP A 99 21.13 0.88 -2.86
N ARG A 100 20.37 1.68 -2.09
CA ARG A 100 20.65 3.10 -1.83
C ARG A 100 21.40 3.35 -0.53
N PHE A 101 21.62 2.32 0.27
CA PHE A 101 22.36 2.39 1.51
C PHE A 101 23.64 1.57 1.36
N ASP A 102 24.80 2.16 1.67
CA ASP A 102 26.07 1.42 1.76
C ASP A 102 26.08 0.54 3.04
N ILE A 103 25.23 -0.50 3.08
CA ILE A 103 25.09 -1.46 4.18
C ILE A 103 25.34 -2.89 3.75
#